data_AF-A0A2S2N752-F1
#
_entry.id   AF-A0A2S2N752-F1
#
_cell.length_a   1.000
_cell.length_b   1.000
_cell.length_c   1.000
_cell.angle_alpha   90.00
_cell.angle_beta   90.00
_cell.angle_gamma   90.00
#
_symmetry.space_group_name_H-M   'P 1'
#
loop_
_entity.id
_entity.type
_entity.pdbx_description
1 polymer ?
#
loop_
_entity_poly.entity_id
_entity_poly.type
_entity_poly.pdbx_seq_one_letter_code
_entity_poly.pdbx_strand_id
1 'polypeptide(L)'
;MSKISILNSVFSEIEKLDSAEEYKRIIKLVEKHIPQFPEELSLVQSKVVCLIHLNQIEEAYNYILKNEASQKFTFEKAYCLYRLNRSEEALELINEEPNPAQSFKELKAQILYKLERYNECFDMYRDIIKQSKDSFTNERESNLTAVISQLSKLGENKYDIPTVKQHNTYEFMYNIACVLIERREIEKAQDLLDQAAKSCKSTLEEEEATEEEIQEELTAIKVQGAYCLQKL
;
A
#
# COMPACT_ATOMS: atom_id res chain seq x y z
N MET A 1 22.53 -26.03 -25.07
CA MET A 1 21.85 -24.73 -24.90
C MET A 1 22.77 -23.83 -24.07
N SER A 2 23.00 -22.58 -24.44
CA SER A 2 23.86 -21.69 -23.63
C SER A 2 23.21 -21.37 -22.28
N LYS A 3 24.01 -21.07 -21.25
CA LYS A 3 23.49 -20.64 -19.93
C LYS A 3 22.51 -19.46 -20.05
N ILE A 4 22.83 -18.50 -20.92
CA ILE A 4 21.97 -17.35 -21.22
C ILE A 4 20.64 -17.77 -21.84
N SER A 5 20.65 -18.71 -22.78
CA SER A 5 19.42 -19.21 -23.41
C SER A 5 18.51 -19.95 -22.42
N ILE A 6 19.08 -20.66 -21.45
CA ILE A 6 18.31 -21.30 -20.37
C ILE A 6 17.68 -20.21 -19.50
N LEU A 7 18.47 -19.23 -19.08
CA LEU A 7 17.99 -18.17 -18.19
C LEU A 7 16.86 -17.34 -18.83
N ASN A 8 16.99 -16.98 -20.10
CA ASN A 8 15.93 -16.30 -20.85
C ASN A 8 14.65 -17.14 -20.92
N SER A 9 14.77 -18.46 -21.12
CA SER A 9 13.62 -19.37 -21.11
C SER A 9 12.96 -19.42 -19.74
N VAL A 10 13.75 -19.39 -18.65
CA VAL A 10 13.23 -19.39 -17.28
C VAL A 10 12.45 -18.09 -17.02
N PHE A 11 13.00 -16.92 -17.35
CA PHE A 11 12.30 -15.66 -17.14
C PHE A 11 11.03 -15.53 -17.97
N SER A 12 11.04 -15.99 -19.22
CA SER A 12 9.82 -16.05 -20.04
C SER A 12 8.75 -16.95 -19.43
N GLU A 13 9.13 -18.06 -18.79
CA GLU A 13 8.19 -18.92 -18.07
C GLU A 13 7.70 -18.27 -16.77
N ILE A 14 8.57 -17.55 -16.04
CA ILE A 14 8.19 -16.76 -14.86
C ILE A 14 7.14 -15.72 -15.22
N GLU A 15 7.36 -14.90 -16.26
CA GLU A 15 6.42 -13.86 -16.71
C GLU A 15 5.03 -14.46 -17.05
N LYS A 16 5.02 -15.62 -17.72
CA LYS A 16 3.77 -16.32 -18.06
C LYS A 16 3.04 -16.81 -16.81
N LEU A 17 3.76 -17.36 -15.84
CA LEU A 17 3.18 -17.86 -14.60
C LEU A 17 2.72 -16.69 -13.70
N ASP A 18 3.44 -15.58 -13.70
CA ASP A 18 3.13 -14.38 -12.92
C ASP A 18 1.82 -13.75 -13.39
N SER A 19 1.66 -13.64 -14.71
CA SER A 19 0.40 -13.20 -15.34
C SER A 19 -0.80 -14.11 -15.04
N ALA A 20 -0.54 -15.35 -14.60
CA ALA A 20 -1.55 -16.33 -14.20
C ALA A 20 -1.64 -16.49 -12.67
N GLU A 21 -0.91 -15.66 -11.90
CA GLU A 21 -0.82 -15.69 -10.44
C GLU A 21 -0.37 -17.06 -9.86
N GLU A 22 0.40 -17.81 -10.64
CA GLU A 22 0.87 -19.17 -10.33
C GLU A 22 2.15 -19.15 -9.46
N TYR A 23 2.14 -18.36 -8.39
CA TYR A 23 3.32 -18.04 -7.57
C TYR A 23 4.04 -19.28 -7.02
N LYS A 24 3.31 -20.32 -6.62
CA LYS A 24 3.91 -21.57 -6.13
C LYS A 24 4.71 -22.31 -7.21
N ARG A 25 4.29 -22.20 -8.48
CA ARG A 25 5.00 -22.80 -9.61
C ARG A 25 6.25 -22.01 -9.95
N ILE A 26 6.19 -20.67 -9.85
CA ILE A 26 7.37 -19.79 -9.99
C ILE A 26 8.42 -20.15 -8.94
N ILE A 27 8.03 -20.31 -7.67
CA ILE A 27 8.96 -20.70 -6.59
C ILE A 27 9.68 -22.01 -6.94
N LYS A 28 8.95 -23.05 -7.36
CA LYS A 28 9.55 -24.34 -7.77
C LYS A 28 10.49 -24.19 -8.97
N LEU A 29 10.13 -23.35 -9.93
CA LEU A 29 10.96 -23.05 -11.10
C LEU A 29 12.26 -22.36 -10.67
N VAL A 30 12.18 -21.34 -9.82
CA VAL A 30 13.35 -20.65 -9.25
C VAL A 30 14.24 -21.64 -8.48
N GLU A 31 13.67 -22.46 -7.60
CA GLU A 31 14.42 -23.44 -6.80
C GLU A 31 15.17 -24.47 -7.65
N LYS A 32 14.59 -24.86 -8.79
CA LYS A 32 15.22 -25.76 -9.75
C LYS A 32 16.42 -25.11 -10.47
N HIS A 33 16.37 -23.81 -10.71
CA HIS A 33 17.35 -23.12 -11.56
C HIS A 33 18.39 -22.29 -10.79
N ILE A 34 18.08 -21.80 -9.59
CA ILE A 34 19.01 -20.98 -8.79
C ILE A 34 20.37 -21.66 -8.52
N PRO A 35 20.50 -22.99 -8.32
CA PRO A 35 21.83 -23.60 -8.13
C PRO A 35 22.73 -23.48 -9.37
N GLN A 36 22.15 -23.30 -10.57
CA GLN A 36 22.90 -23.11 -11.82
C GLN A 36 23.29 -21.64 -12.04
N PHE A 37 22.59 -20.73 -11.35
CA PHE A 37 22.69 -19.27 -11.46
C PHE A 37 22.69 -18.61 -10.07
N PRO A 38 23.61 -18.97 -9.15
CA PRO A 38 23.56 -18.50 -7.75
C PRO A 38 23.71 -16.97 -7.61
N GLU A 39 24.36 -16.33 -8.58
CA GLU A 39 24.57 -14.88 -8.65
C GLU A 39 23.38 -14.12 -9.26
N GLU A 40 22.38 -14.84 -9.80
CA GLU A 40 21.25 -14.21 -10.50
C GLU A 40 20.22 -13.69 -9.50
N LEU A 41 20.37 -12.41 -9.15
CA LEU A 41 19.55 -11.74 -8.15
C LEU A 41 18.09 -11.63 -8.58
N SER A 42 17.80 -11.56 -9.88
CA SER A 42 16.41 -11.47 -10.34
C SER A 42 15.65 -12.77 -10.06
N LEU A 43 16.30 -13.94 -10.06
CA LEU A 43 15.65 -15.19 -9.62
C LEU A 43 15.33 -15.19 -8.13
N VAL A 44 16.25 -14.68 -7.30
CA VAL A 44 16.04 -14.50 -5.86
C VAL A 44 14.86 -13.55 -5.63
N GLN A 45 14.85 -12.41 -6.32
CA GLN A 45 13.76 -11.44 -6.26
C GLN A 45 12.42 -12.05 -6.66
N SER A 46 12.37 -12.81 -7.76
CA SER A 46 11.14 -13.49 -8.19
C SER A 46 10.57 -14.40 -7.09
N LYS A 47 11.41 -15.20 -6.42
CA LYS A 47 10.95 -16.04 -5.30
C LYS A 47 10.48 -15.20 -4.12
N VAL A 48 11.18 -14.13 -3.75
CA VAL A 48 10.79 -13.22 -2.66
C VAL A 48 9.42 -12.59 -2.93
N VAL A 49 9.21 -12.05 -4.13
CA VAL A 49 7.94 -11.45 -4.55
C VAL A 49 6.82 -12.48 -4.50
N CYS A 50 7.04 -13.70 -5.01
CA CYS A 50 6.06 -14.78 -4.92
C CYS A 50 5.70 -15.15 -3.49
N LEU A 51 6.68 -15.24 -2.58
CA LEU A 51 6.44 -15.50 -1.16
C LEU A 51 5.61 -14.37 -0.51
N ILE A 52 5.87 -13.12 -0.90
CA ILE A 52 5.07 -11.96 -0.45
C ILE A 52 3.62 -12.05 -0.93
N HIS A 53 3.38 -12.36 -2.21
CA HIS A 53 2.03 -12.55 -2.76
C HIS A 53 1.28 -13.70 -2.06
N LEU A 54 1.99 -14.77 -1.68
CA LEU A 54 1.43 -15.88 -0.91
C LEU A 54 1.29 -15.58 0.60
N ASN A 55 1.55 -14.33 1.02
CA ASN A 55 1.55 -13.89 2.41
C ASN A 55 2.50 -14.69 3.33
N GLN A 56 3.55 -15.31 2.76
CA GLN A 56 4.60 -16.03 3.48
C GLN A 56 5.76 -15.08 3.84
N ILE A 57 5.44 -14.02 4.56
CA ILE A 57 6.35 -12.87 4.76
C ILE A 57 7.62 -13.26 5.54
N GLU A 58 7.48 -14.07 6.58
CA GLU A 58 8.62 -14.55 7.39
C GLU A 58 9.57 -15.42 6.55
N GLU A 59 9.02 -16.23 5.64
CA GLU A 59 9.83 -17.05 4.73
C GLU A 59 10.57 -16.19 3.71
N ALA A 60 9.91 -15.17 3.14
CA ALA A 60 10.53 -14.21 2.23
C ALA A 60 11.72 -13.51 2.90
N TYR A 61 11.53 -12.98 4.11
CA TYR A 61 12.57 -12.32 4.88
C TYR A 61 13.76 -13.24 5.16
N ASN A 62 13.49 -14.44 5.69
CA ASN A 62 14.54 -15.41 6.00
C ASN A 62 15.27 -15.93 4.74
N TYR A 63 14.57 -16.01 3.61
CA TYR A 63 15.18 -16.37 2.33
C TYR A 63 16.17 -15.30 1.86
N ILE A 64 15.83 -14.01 2.00
CA ILE A 64 16.75 -12.91 1.69
C ILE A 64 17.98 -12.95 2.61
N LEU A 65 17.79 -13.12 3.93
CA LEU A 65 18.90 -13.12 4.89
C LEU A 65 19.91 -14.26 4.65
N LYS A 66 19.46 -15.39 4.11
CA LYS A 66 20.34 -16.51 3.76
C LYS A 66 21.12 -16.30 2.46
N ASN A 67 20.77 -15.28 1.67
CA ASN A 67 21.47 -14.96 0.43
C ASN A 67 22.73 -14.13 0.73
N GLU A 68 23.87 -14.49 0.14
CA GLU A 68 25.14 -13.79 0.34
C GLU A 68 25.10 -12.32 -0.12
N ALA A 69 24.19 -11.98 -1.04
CA ALA A 69 23.94 -10.64 -1.52
C ALA A 69 22.71 -9.96 -0.86
N SER A 70 22.34 -10.37 0.37
CA SER A 70 21.18 -9.83 1.11
C SER A 70 21.15 -8.30 1.23
N GLN A 71 22.30 -7.63 1.19
CA GLN A 71 22.44 -6.18 1.18
C GLN A 71 21.87 -5.50 -0.07
N LYS A 72 21.67 -6.24 -1.17
CA LYS A 72 21.07 -5.72 -2.41
C LYS A 72 19.54 -5.71 -2.40
N PHE A 73 18.92 -6.28 -1.37
CA PHE A 73 17.46 -6.43 -1.23
C PHE A 73 16.91 -5.55 -0.10
N THR A 74 17.43 -4.33 0.05
CA THR A 74 17.04 -3.39 1.11
C THR A 74 15.54 -3.11 1.10
N PHE A 75 14.97 -2.88 -0.09
CA PHE A 75 13.54 -2.62 -0.25
C PHE A 75 12.70 -3.81 0.23
N GLU A 76 12.97 -5.01 -0.26
CA GLU A 76 12.20 -6.21 0.06
C GLU A 76 12.33 -6.58 1.54
N LYS A 77 13.52 -6.43 2.13
CA LYS A 77 13.72 -6.61 3.57
C LYS A 77 12.90 -5.62 4.38
N ALA A 78 12.94 -4.33 4.03
CA ALA A 78 12.17 -3.31 4.73
C ALA A 78 10.66 -3.55 4.59
N TYR A 79 10.21 -3.95 3.40
CA TYR A 79 8.82 -4.32 3.16
C TYR A 79 8.40 -5.53 4.01
N CYS A 80 9.23 -6.57 4.08
CA CYS A 80 8.96 -7.73 4.94
C CYS A 80 8.88 -7.33 6.41
N LEU A 81 9.83 -6.52 6.92
CA LEU A 81 9.81 -6.01 8.29
C LEU A 81 8.54 -5.20 8.58
N TYR A 82 8.13 -4.32 7.68
CA TYR A 82 6.88 -3.55 7.77
C TYR A 82 5.64 -4.46 7.89
N ARG A 83 5.58 -5.51 7.05
CA ARG A 83 4.51 -6.51 7.04
C ARG A 83 4.52 -7.41 8.28
N LEU A 84 5.67 -7.62 8.90
CA LEU A 84 5.84 -8.36 10.16
C LEU A 84 5.59 -7.49 11.41
N ASN A 85 5.07 -6.26 11.26
CA ASN A 85 4.89 -5.29 12.35
C ASN A 85 6.19 -4.86 13.05
N ARG A 86 7.35 -5.01 12.39
CA ARG A 86 8.67 -4.55 12.87
C ARG A 86 8.98 -3.18 12.25
N SER A 87 8.10 -2.22 12.49
CA SER A 87 8.08 -0.92 11.78
C SER A 87 9.32 -0.06 12.05
N GLU A 88 9.87 -0.08 13.26
CA GLU A 88 11.10 0.69 13.57
C GLU A 88 12.30 0.15 12.80
N GLU A 89 12.49 -1.17 12.77
CA GLU A 89 13.57 -1.81 11.98
C GLU A 89 13.38 -1.57 10.48
N ALA A 90 12.14 -1.57 9.99
CA ALA A 90 11.83 -1.22 8.61
C ALA A 90 12.22 0.24 8.31
N LEU A 91 11.98 1.17 9.26
CA LEU A 91 12.33 2.57 9.12
C LEU A 91 13.85 2.79 9.12
N GLU A 92 14.57 2.13 10.01
CA GLU A 92 16.04 2.18 10.04
C GLU A 92 16.60 1.75 8.69
N LEU A 93 16.17 0.57 8.21
CA LEU A 93 16.67 0.00 6.97
C LEU A 93 16.32 0.83 5.73
N ILE A 94 15.09 1.36 5.63
CA ILE A 94 14.69 2.16 4.46
C ILE A 94 15.45 3.50 4.39
N ASN A 95 15.94 4.00 5.54
CA ASN A 95 16.73 5.23 5.61
C ASN A 95 18.19 5.04 5.19
N GLU A 96 18.68 3.81 5.09
CA GLU A 96 20.04 3.53 4.62
C GLU A 96 20.22 3.77 3.11
N GLU A 97 19.13 3.85 2.34
CA GLU A 97 19.18 4.09 0.90
C GLU A 97 19.50 5.57 0.60
N PRO A 98 20.71 5.90 0.08
CA PRO A 98 21.12 7.28 -0.10
C PRO A 98 20.36 8.00 -1.21
N ASN A 99 19.89 7.28 -2.22
CA ASN A 99 19.17 7.83 -3.37
C ASN A 99 17.86 7.08 -3.57
N PRO A 100 16.88 7.25 -2.67
CA PRO A 100 15.69 6.42 -2.66
C PRO A 100 14.86 6.66 -3.91
N ALA A 101 14.62 5.57 -4.64
CA ALA A 101 13.59 5.52 -5.67
C ALA A 101 12.22 5.89 -5.07
N GLN A 102 11.25 6.23 -5.92
CA GLN A 102 9.92 6.62 -5.46
C GLN A 102 9.27 5.53 -4.57
N SER A 103 9.43 4.25 -4.92
CA SER A 103 8.91 3.13 -4.11
C SER A 103 9.43 3.13 -2.68
N PHE A 104 10.70 3.48 -2.45
CA PHE A 104 11.27 3.61 -1.10
C PHE A 104 10.60 4.73 -0.31
N LYS A 105 10.32 5.87 -0.96
CA LYS A 105 9.62 7.00 -0.33
C LYS A 105 8.20 6.62 0.05
N GLU A 106 7.49 5.91 -0.83
CA GLU A 106 6.13 5.43 -0.57
C GLU A 106 6.09 4.44 0.60
N LEU A 107 6.98 3.45 0.62
CA LEU A 107 7.08 2.51 1.74
C LEU A 107 7.45 3.24 3.05
N LYS A 108 8.39 4.20 3.00
CA LYS A 108 8.72 5.03 4.17
C LYS A 108 7.52 5.81 4.68
N ALA A 109 6.69 6.38 3.81
CA ALA A 109 5.46 7.07 4.21
C ALA A 109 4.49 6.12 4.95
N GLN A 110 4.31 4.90 4.44
CA GLN A 110 3.48 3.87 5.07
C GLN A 110 4.03 3.44 6.45
N ILE A 111 5.35 3.28 6.56
CA ILE A 111 6.03 2.96 7.83
C ILE A 111 5.82 4.10 8.84
N LEU A 112 6.02 5.36 8.43
CA LEU A 112 5.80 6.54 9.28
C LEU A 112 4.36 6.64 9.77
N TYR A 113 3.38 6.34 8.91
CA TYR A 113 1.96 6.29 9.31
C TYR A 113 1.73 5.25 10.41
N LYS A 114 2.27 4.04 10.22
CA LYS A 114 2.14 2.93 11.18
C LYS A 114 2.85 3.19 12.52
N LEU A 115 3.89 4.01 12.52
CA LEU A 115 4.58 4.49 13.72
C LEU A 115 3.93 5.73 14.34
N GLU A 116 2.78 6.17 13.81
CA GLU A 116 2.05 7.37 14.24
C GLU A 116 2.87 8.68 14.12
N ARG A 117 3.92 8.68 13.27
CA ARG A 117 4.75 9.84 12.95
C ARG A 117 4.09 10.69 11.87
N TYR A 118 2.86 11.14 12.15
CA TYR A 118 1.96 11.68 11.13
C TYR A 118 2.46 12.98 10.48
N ASN A 119 3.15 13.85 11.22
CA ASN A 119 3.73 15.08 10.65
C ASN A 119 4.76 14.75 9.55
N GLU A 120 5.66 13.80 9.80
CA GLU A 120 6.65 13.36 8.80
C GLU A 120 6.00 12.58 7.65
N CYS A 121 4.99 11.78 7.95
CA CYS A 121 4.20 11.08 6.94
C CYS A 121 3.51 12.07 5.97
N PHE A 122 2.94 13.15 6.52
CA PHE A 122 2.30 14.22 5.75
C PHE A 122 3.30 14.87 4.79
N ASP A 123 4.46 15.29 5.30
CA ASP A 123 5.50 15.92 4.48
C ASP A 123 5.97 14.98 3.36
N MET A 124 6.11 13.68 3.67
CA MET A 124 6.49 12.67 2.67
C MET A 124 5.43 12.54 1.57
N TYR A 125 4.16 12.36 1.91
CA TYR A 125 3.10 12.21 0.90
C TYR A 125 2.92 13.49 0.06
N ARG A 126 2.99 14.67 0.68
CA ARG A 126 2.96 15.96 -0.04
C ARG A 126 4.06 16.02 -1.10
N ASP A 127 5.26 15.63 -0.73
CA ASP A 127 6.41 15.68 -1.62
C ASP A 127 6.32 14.63 -2.75
N ILE A 128 5.82 13.42 -2.46
CA ILE A 128 5.56 12.37 -3.47
C ILE A 128 4.51 12.87 -4.47
N ILE A 129 3.35 13.34 -4.01
CA ILE A 129 2.26 13.82 -4.88
C ILE A 129 2.73 14.96 -5.78
N LYS A 130 3.59 15.86 -5.27
CA LYS A 130 4.15 16.96 -6.07
C LYS A 130 5.07 16.46 -7.19
N GLN A 131 5.77 15.35 -6.97
CA GLN A 131 6.78 14.80 -7.88
C GLN A 131 6.19 13.78 -8.87
N SER A 132 4.99 13.29 -8.63
CA SER A 132 4.40 12.18 -9.38
C SER A 132 3.12 12.60 -10.10
N LYS A 133 3.02 12.23 -11.37
CA LYS A 133 1.81 12.40 -12.19
C LYS A 133 1.57 11.11 -12.94
N ASP A 134 1.03 10.14 -12.24
CA ASP A 134 0.74 8.80 -12.73
C ASP A 134 -0.68 8.36 -12.30
N SER A 135 -1.05 7.13 -12.63
CA SER A 135 -2.36 6.56 -12.31
C SER A 135 -2.63 6.45 -10.81
N PHE A 136 -1.62 6.50 -9.94
CA PHE A 136 -1.73 6.32 -8.50
C PHE A 136 -2.00 7.62 -7.73
N THR A 137 -2.34 8.71 -8.43
CA THR A 137 -2.53 10.03 -7.81
C THR A 137 -3.68 10.00 -6.80
N ASN A 138 -4.79 9.34 -7.12
CA ASN A 138 -5.97 9.29 -6.26
C ASN A 138 -5.71 8.52 -4.96
N GLU A 139 -4.99 7.41 -5.05
CA GLU A 139 -4.60 6.56 -3.92
C GLU A 139 -3.68 7.31 -2.97
N ARG A 140 -2.71 8.07 -3.52
CA ARG A 140 -1.83 8.91 -2.70
C ARG A 140 -2.58 10.08 -2.05
N GLU A 141 -3.52 10.71 -2.76
CA GLU A 141 -4.40 11.73 -2.17
C GLU A 141 -5.25 11.12 -1.03
N SER A 142 -5.78 9.91 -1.19
CA SER A 142 -6.51 9.20 -0.13
C SER A 142 -5.66 8.91 1.10
N ASN A 143 -4.43 8.42 0.88
CA ASN A 143 -3.48 8.18 1.96
C ASN A 143 -3.10 9.48 2.69
N LEU A 144 -2.86 10.57 1.96
CA LEU A 144 -2.61 11.89 2.56
C LEU A 144 -3.81 12.35 3.41
N THR A 145 -5.04 12.17 2.93
CA THR A 145 -6.25 12.52 3.69
C THR A 145 -6.36 11.71 4.99
N ALA A 146 -6.03 10.42 4.96
CA ALA A 146 -6.00 9.59 6.17
C ALA A 146 -4.98 10.14 7.19
N VAL A 147 -3.81 10.60 6.74
CA VAL A 147 -2.81 11.27 7.61
C VAL A 147 -3.38 12.55 8.21
N ILE A 148 -4.07 13.38 7.41
CA ILE A 148 -4.70 14.62 7.87
C ILE A 148 -5.80 14.34 8.90
N SER A 149 -6.55 13.23 8.75
CA SER A 149 -7.56 12.82 9.72
C SER A 149 -6.92 12.50 11.07
N GLN A 150 -5.84 11.72 11.08
CA GLN A 150 -5.09 11.40 12.30
C GLN A 150 -4.49 12.65 12.96
N LEU A 151 -3.94 13.57 12.17
CA LEU A 151 -3.45 14.86 12.67
C LEU A 151 -4.58 15.72 13.27
N SER A 152 -5.75 15.75 12.62
CA SER A 152 -6.91 16.50 13.10
C SER A 152 -7.43 15.94 14.43
N LYS A 153 -7.41 14.60 14.59
CA LYS A 153 -7.71 13.91 15.85
C LYS A 153 -6.76 14.29 16.98
N LEU A 154 -5.49 14.57 16.67
CA LEU A 154 -4.49 15.09 17.61
C LEU A 154 -4.63 16.61 17.86
N GLY A 155 -5.60 17.27 17.23
CA GLY A 155 -5.84 18.72 17.33
C GLY A 155 -5.00 19.56 16.36
N GLU A 156 -4.23 18.94 15.45
CA GLU A 156 -3.39 19.62 14.47
C GLU A 156 -4.15 20.00 13.19
N ASN A 157 -5.10 20.92 13.32
CA ASN A 157 -5.96 21.37 12.23
C ASN A 157 -5.33 22.42 11.29
N LYS A 158 -4.00 22.54 11.30
CA LYS A 158 -3.24 23.52 10.50
C LYS A 158 -3.13 23.14 9.01
N TYR A 159 -3.45 21.90 8.66
CA TYR A 159 -3.37 21.39 7.30
C TYR A 159 -4.70 21.55 6.57
N ASP A 160 -4.65 21.94 5.30
CA ASP A 160 -5.85 22.08 4.48
C ASP A 160 -6.49 20.71 4.21
N ILE A 161 -7.82 20.69 4.19
CA ILE A 161 -8.57 19.51 3.78
C ILE A 161 -8.52 19.43 2.25
N PRO A 162 -8.12 18.29 1.66
CA PRO A 162 -8.17 18.11 0.21
C PRO A 162 -9.57 18.34 -0.35
N THR A 163 -9.67 18.95 -1.53
CA THR A 163 -10.96 19.18 -2.19
C THR A 163 -11.41 17.92 -2.93
N VAL A 164 -12.67 17.53 -2.76
CA VAL A 164 -13.30 16.46 -3.55
C VAL A 164 -13.42 16.89 -5.01
N LYS A 165 -12.90 16.05 -5.91
CA LYS A 165 -12.97 16.16 -7.37
C LYS A 165 -13.87 15.05 -7.92
N GLN A 166 -14.31 15.21 -9.18
CA GLN A 166 -15.24 14.29 -9.84
C GLN A 166 -14.76 12.83 -9.90
N HIS A 167 -13.44 12.60 -9.95
CA HIS A 167 -12.85 11.25 -10.08
C HIS A 167 -12.28 10.70 -8.77
N ASN A 168 -12.58 11.34 -7.63
CA ASN A 168 -12.18 10.78 -6.34
C ASN A 168 -13.10 9.62 -5.95
N THR A 169 -12.52 8.66 -5.23
CA THR A 169 -13.20 7.44 -4.80
C THR A 169 -14.05 7.68 -3.54
N TYR A 170 -14.94 6.75 -3.22
CA TYR A 170 -15.78 6.87 -2.02
C TYR A 170 -14.96 6.82 -0.73
N GLU A 171 -13.82 6.11 -0.72
CA GLU A 171 -12.86 6.07 0.39
C GLU A 171 -12.20 7.43 0.61
N PHE A 172 -11.91 8.16 -0.48
CA PHE A 172 -11.41 9.53 -0.38
C PHE A 172 -12.43 10.45 0.30
N MET A 173 -13.71 10.34 -0.10
CA MET A 173 -14.81 11.10 0.51
C MET A 173 -15.01 10.72 1.98
N TYR A 174 -14.96 9.43 2.29
CA TYR A 174 -15.02 8.91 3.66
C TYR A 174 -13.89 9.49 4.53
N ASN A 175 -12.65 9.47 4.04
CA ASN A 175 -11.50 10.03 4.77
C ASN A 175 -11.66 11.53 5.03
N ILE A 176 -12.16 12.30 4.06
CA ILE A 176 -12.47 13.73 4.26
C ILE A 176 -13.56 13.90 5.31
N ALA A 177 -14.60 13.06 5.31
CA ALA A 177 -15.64 13.11 6.32
C ALA A 177 -15.06 12.84 7.72
N CYS A 178 -14.14 11.89 7.87
CA CYS A 178 -13.42 11.68 9.13
C CYS A 178 -12.62 12.93 9.56
N VAL A 179 -11.96 13.64 8.64
CA VAL A 179 -11.31 14.93 8.96
C VAL A 179 -12.33 15.95 9.49
N LEU A 180 -13.48 16.08 8.82
CA LEU A 180 -14.55 17.01 9.21
C LEU A 180 -15.15 16.66 10.58
N ILE A 181 -15.31 15.37 10.89
CA ILE A 181 -15.74 14.88 12.21
C ILE A 181 -14.78 15.35 13.30
N GLU A 182 -13.47 15.13 13.12
CA GLU A 182 -12.45 15.52 14.11
C GLU A 182 -12.38 17.05 14.28
N ARG A 183 -12.72 17.80 13.21
CA ARG A 183 -12.83 19.26 13.23
C ARG A 183 -14.18 19.79 13.74
N ARG A 184 -15.09 18.90 14.15
CA ARG A 184 -16.45 19.22 14.63
C ARG A 184 -17.35 19.89 13.58
N GLU A 185 -17.04 19.73 12.30
CA GLU A 185 -17.88 20.16 11.18
C GLU A 185 -18.90 19.07 10.85
N ILE A 186 -19.72 18.69 11.84
CA ILE A 186 -20.54 17.47 11.83
C ILE A 186 -21.57 17.42 10.70
N GLU A 187 -22.26 18.54 10.43
CA GLU A 187 -23.25 18.63 9.34
C GLU A 187 -22.60 18.34 7.98
N LYS A 188 -21.45 18.95 7.70
CA LYS A 188 -20.70 18.73 6.45
C LYS A 188 -20.17 17.29 6.36
N ALA A 189 -19.73 16.72 7.48
CA ALA A 189 -19.30 15.34 7.52
C ALA A 189 -20.44 14.38 7.17
N GLN A 190 -21.64 14.60 7.73
CA GLN A 190 -22.82 13.79 7.43
C GLN A 190 -23.22 13.87 5.95
N ASP A 191 -23.29 15.08 5.39
CA ASP A 191 -23.59 15.28 3.96
C ASP A 191 -22.59 14.55 3.05
N LEU A 192 -21.32 14.51 3.45
CA LEU A 192 -20.28 13.85 2.68
C LEU A 192 -20.31 12.32 2.83
N LEU A 193 -20.63 11.81 4.02
CA LEU A 193 -20.85 10.37 4.25
C LEU A 193 -22.03 9.84 3.45
N ASP A 194 -23.11 10.61 3.33
CA ASP A 194 -24.27 10.23 2.50
C ASP A 194 -23.90 10.17 1.01
N GLN A 195 -23.02 11.05 0.55
CA GLN A 195 -22.48 10.99 -0.82
C GLN A 195 -21.52 9.81 -1.00
N ALA A 196 -20.63 9.57 -0.02
CA ALA A 196 -19.71 8.44 -0.04
C ALA A 196 -20.45 7.10 -0.06
N ALA A 197 -21.53 6.95 0.73
CA ALA A 197 -22.35 5.74 0.74
C ALA A 197 -23.03 5.48 -0.61
N LYS A 198 -23.55 6.52 -1.27
CA LYS A 198 -24.13 6.39 -2.61
C LYS A 198 -23.08 5.98 -3.64
N SER A 199 -21.91 6.62 -3.60
CA SER A 199 -20.81 6.31 -4.51
C SER A 199 -20.26 4.91 -4.30
N CYS A 200 -20.04 4.49 -3.05
CA CYS A 200 -19.60 3.15 -2.67
C CYS A 200 -20.54 2.09 -3.25
N LYS A 201 -21.85 2.25 -3.03
CA LYS A 201 -22.85 1.33 -3.58
C LYS A 201 -22.80 1.28 -5.11
N SER A 202 -22.83 2.43 -5.80
CA SER A 202 -22.82 2.45 -7.26
C SER A 202 -21.55 1.86 -7.86
N THR A 203 -20.38 2.14 -7.28
CA THR A 203 -19.10 1.57 -7.73
C THR A 203 -19.08 0.05 -7.60
N LEU A 204 -19.49 -0.49 -6.44
CA LEU A 204 -19.49 -1.93 -6.21
C LEU A 204 -20.56 -2.66 -7.04
N GLU A 205 -21.71 -2.04 -7.31
CA GLU A 205 -22.70 -2.56 -8.26
C GLU A 205 -22.15 -2.64 -9.69
N GLU A 206 -21.36 -1.64 -10.12
CA GLU A 206 -20.67 -1.64 -11.43
C GLU A 206 -19.58 -2.72 -11.53
N GLU A 207 -18.97 -3.08 -10.40
CA GLU A 207 -17.96 -4.14 -10.27
C GLU A 207 -18.58 -5.53 -10.07
N GLU A 208 -19.90 -5.66 -10.20
CA GLU A 208 -20.67 -6.91 -9.99
C GLU A 208 -20.46 -7.54 -8.61
N ALA A 209 -20.15 -6.72 -7.60
CA ALA A 209 -20.04 -7.17 -6.22
C ALA A 209 -21.39 -7.68 -5.70
N THR A 210 -21.33 -8.66 -4.81
CA THR A 210 -22.49 -9.21 -4.12
C THR A 210 -23.08 -8.20 -3.14
N GLU A 211 -24.36 -8.38 -2.79
CA GLU A 211 -24.98 -7.54 -1.76
C GLU A 211 -24.26 -7.66 -0.40
N GLU A 212 -23.67 -8.82 -0.09
CA GLU A 212 -22.88 -9.00 1.14
C GLU A 212 -21.63 -8.11 1.13
N GLU A 213 -20.84 -8.14 0.05
CA GLU A 213 -19.66 -7.29 -0.14
C GLU A 213 -20.02 -5.80 -0.09
N ILE A 214 -21.13 -5.41 -0.73
CA ILE A 214 -21.64 -4.02 -0.66
C ILE A 214 -21.96 -3.63 0.78
N GLN A 215 -22.62 -4.49 1.55
CA GLN A 215 -22.95 -4.18 2.95
C GLN A 215 -21.70 -4.12 3.84
N GLU A 216 -20.71 -4.99 3.60
CA GLU A 216 -19.43 -4.97 4.31
C GLU A 216 -18.71 -3.63 4.10
N GLU A 217 -18.55 -3.19 2.86
CA GLU A 217 -17.89 -1.91 2.55
C GLU A 217 -18.66 -0.69 3.09
N LEU A 218 -20.00 -0.71 3.00
CA LEU A 218 -20.83 0.37 3.54
C LEU A 218 -20.80 0.46 5.07
N THR A 219 -20.35 -0.58 5.78
CA THR A 219 -20.42 -0.64 7.25
C THR A 219 -19.63 0.49 7.90
N ALA A 220 -18.39 0.75 7.45
CA ALA A 220 -17.57 1.81 8.02
C ALA A 220 -18.21 3.21 7.83
N ILE A 221 -18.77 3.47 6.64
CA ILE A 221 -19.45 4.72 6.30
C ILE A 221 -20.69 4.91 7.20
N LYS A 222 -21.50 3.86 7.34
CA LYS A 222 -22.72 3.89 8.18
C LYS A 222 -22.41 4.12 9.66
N VAL A 223 -21.34 3.51 10.18
CA VAL A 223 -20.92 3.71 11.58
C VAL A 223 -20.54 5.16 11.84
N GLN A 224 -19.75 5.79 10.95
CA GLN A 224 -19.42 7.21 11.08
C GLN A 224 -20.65 8.10 10.92
N GLY A 225 -21.57 7.75 10.01
CA GLY A 225 -22.82 8.49 9.84
C GLY A 225 -23.71 8.43 11.09
N ALA A 226 -23.84 7.25 11.70
CA ALA A 226 -24.56 7.10 12.96
C ALA A 226 -23.92 7.93 14.10
N TYR A 227 -22.59 8.00 14.14
CA TYR A 227 -21.88 8.88 15.08
C TYR A 227 -22.21 10.36 14.82
N CYS A 228 -22.17 10.83 13.57
CA CYS A 228 -22.55 12.20 13.22
C CYS A 228 -23.98 12.52 13.67
N LEU A 229 -24.95 11.65 13.36
CA LEU A 229 -26.36 11.82 13.75
C LEU A 229 -26.56 11.89 15.27
N GLN A 230 -25.71 11.25 16.07
CA GLN A 230 -25.75 11.37 17.53
C GLN A 230 -25.23 12.74 18.02
N LYS A 231 -24.38 13.41 17.24
CA LYS A 231 -23.72 14.67 17.60
C LYS A 231 -24.45 15.91 17.09
N LEU A 232 -25.41 15.76 16.18
CA LEU A 232 -26.35 16.80 15.72
C LEU A 232 -27.48 17.00 16.74
#